data_AF-A0A218QWP6-F1
#
_entry.id   AF-A0A218QWP6-F1
#
_cell.length_a   1.000
_cell.length_b   1.000
_cell.length_c   1.000
_cell.angle_alpha   90.00
_cell.angle_beta   90.00
_cell.angle_gamma   90.00
#
_symmetry.space_group_name_H-M   'P 1'
#
loop_
_entity.id
_entity.type
_entity.pdbx_description
1 polymer ?
#
loop_
_entity_poly.entity_id
_entity_poly.type
_entity_poly.pdbx_seq_one_letter_code
_entity_poly.pdbx_strand_id
1 'polypeptide(L)'
;MTFLVDLNIVVIVLHPTENRYIGLQVTIERGEGQKPLIANWGGISLKRNMKAVLNDSPLQIIGSRTELERRLLANTCELFGSQENVQVHHVRGA
;
A
#
# COMPACT_ATOMS: atom_id res chain seq x y z
N MET A 1 -23.57 -1.18 6.72
CA MET A 1 -23.54 -1.17 8.19
C MET A 1 -22.13 -0.79 8.61
N THR A 2 -21.96 0.40 9.17
CA THR A 2 -20.66 1.08 9.37
C THR A 2 -20.10 0.74 10.74
N PHE A 3 -18.80 0.41 10.82
CA PHE A 3 -18.05 0.38 12.09
C PHE A 3 -16.90 1.39 12.03
N LEU A 4 -16.68 2.01 13.18
CA LEU A 4 -15.96 3.26 13.43
C LEU A 4 -14.47 2.99 13.75
N VAL A 5 -13.57 3.78 13.18
CA VAL A 5 -12.21 3.99 13.72
C VAL A 5 -11.76 5.40 13.32
N ASP A 6 -11.69 6.32 14.30
CA ASP A 6 -11.28 7.75 14.21
C ASP A 6 -12.16 8.74 13.42
N LEU A 7 -12.22 10.00 13.91
CA LEU A 7 -13.09 11.10 13.40
C LEU A 7 -12.87 11.48 11.92
N ASN A 8 -11.85 10.93 11.25
CA ASN A 8 -11.46 11.29 9.89
C ASN A 8 -11.39 10.09 8.91
N ILE A 9 -11.71 8.87 9.35
CA ILE A 9 -11.64 7.67 8.51
C ILE A 9 -13.06 7.14 8.27
N VAL A 10 -13.46 7.13 6.99
CA VAL A 10 -14.73 6.59 6.55
C VAL A 10 -14.49 5.27 5.81
N VAL A 11 -14.97 4.17 6.38
CA VAL A 11 -14.91 2.84 5.76
C VAL A 11 -16.25 2.53 5.10
N ILE A 12 -16.23 2.28 3.80
CA ILE A 12 -17.41 1.98 2.98
C ILE A 12 -17.25 0.60 2.37
N VAL A 13 -18.23 -0.28 2.59
CA VAL A 13 -18.37 -1.51 1.80
C VAL A 13 -19.01 -1.12 0.47
N LEU A 14 -18.25 -1.24 -0.61
CA LEU A 14 -18.73 -1.01 -1.95
C LEU A 14 -19.57 -2.21 -2.36
N HIS A 15 -20.90 -2.02 -2.33
CA HIS A 15 -21.83 -2.94 -2.94
C HIS A 15 -21.94 -2.64 -4.44
N PRO A 16 -21.91 -3.66 -5.30
CA PRO A 16 -22.07 -3.42 -6.71
C PRO A 16 -23.49 -2.96 -7.05
N THR A 17 -23.59 -1.86 -7.80
CA THR A 17 -24.80 -1.51 -8.57
C THR A 17 -24.75 -2.10 -9.98
N GLU A 18 -23.56 -2.27 -10.57
CA GLU A 18 -23.37 -2.80 -11.93
C GLU A 18 -22.25 -3.87 -12.06
N ASN A 19 -21.38 -4.01 -11.06
CA ASN A 19 -20.28 -4.98 -11.06
C ASN A 19 -20.67 -6.28 -10.33
N ARG A 20 -19.92 -7.38 -10.40
CA ARG A 20 -20.26 -8.61 -9.61
C ARG A 20 -19.40 -8.81 -8.37
N TYR A 21 -18.53 -7.84 -8.07
CA TYR A 21 -17.49 -7.97 -7.05
C TYR A 21 -17.72 -6.96 -5.93
N ILE A 22 -17.63 -7.46 -4.70
CA ILE A 22 -17.68 -6.65 -3.49
C ILE A 22 -16.28 -6.10 -3.23
N GLY A 23 -16.22 -4.84 -2.81
CA GLY A 23 -14.97 -4.17 -2.43
C GLY A 23 -15.10 -3.46 -1.09
N LEU A 24 -13.96 -3.13 -0.51
CA LEU A 24 -13.83 -2.26 0.65
C LEU A 24 -13.11 -0.99 0.21
N GLN A 25 -13.66 0.16 0.57
CA GLN A 25 -13.03 1.45 0.36
C GLN A 25 -12.80 2.12 1.71
N VAL A 26 -11.58 2.61 1.93
CA VAL A 26 -11.21 3.44 3.07
C VAL A 26 -10.91 4.84 2.54
N THR A 27 -11.62 5.83 3.08
CA THR A 27 -11.44 7.24 2.73
C THR A 27 -10.95 7.99 3.95
N ILE A 28 -9.87 8.75 3.79
CA ILE A 28 -9.35 9.66 4.81
C ILE A 28 -9.40 11.07 4.25
N GLU A 29 -10.19 11.92 4.90
CA GLU A 29 -10.29 13.33 4.52
C GLU A 29 -8.96 14.04 4.81
N ARG A 30 -8.56 14.94 3.91
CA ARG A 30 -7.41 15.83 4.11
C ARG A 30 -7.92 17.26 4.30
N GLY A 31 -7.13 18.10 4.97
CA GLY A 31 -7.52 19.48 5.28
C GLY A 31 -7.89 20.32 4.04
N GLU A 32 -8.41 21.54 4.28
CA GLU A 32 -9.05 22.38 3.25
C GLU A 32 -8.27 22.43 1.92
N GLY A 33 -8.96 22.06 0.83
CA GLY A 33 -8.45 22.08 -0.54
C GLY A 33 -7.69 20.84 -1.00
N GLN A 34 -7.43 19.86 -0.13
CA GLN A 34 -6.75 18.62 -0.51
C GLN A 34 -7.73 17.51 -0.89
N LYS A 35 -7.43 16.75 -1.95
CA LYS A 35 -8.21 15.56 -2.33
C LYS A 35 -8.16 14.53 -1.20
N PRO A 36 -9.22 13.79 -0.87
CA PRO A 36 -9.13 12.73 0.13
C PRO A 36 -8.12 11.63 -0.26
N LEU A 37 -7.57 10.91 0.72
CA LEU A 37 -6.82 9.68 0.49
C LEU A 37 -7.80 8.53 0.39
N ILE A 38 -7.81 7.84 -0.76
CA ILE A 38 -8.73 6.74 -1.02
C ILE A 38 -7.91 5.47 -1.23
N ALA A 39 -8.18 4.46 -0.42
CA ALA A 39 -7.64 3.11 -0.59
C ALA A 39 -8.78 2.15 -0.91
N ASN A 40 -8.65 1.42 -2.02
CA ASN A 40 -9.62 0.42 -2.47
C ASN A 40 -9.04 -0.98 -2.36
N TRP A 41 -9.82 -1.90 -1.82
CA TRP A 41 -9.50 -3.32 -1.73
C TRP A 41 -10.62 -4.17 -2.35
N GLY A 42 -10.27 -5.06 -3.27
CA GLY A 42 -11.26 -5.85 -4.00
C GLY A 42 -12.01 -5.02 -5.04
N GLY A 43 -13.27 -5.36 -5.32
CA GLY A 43 -14.07 -4.68 -6.36
C GLY A 43 -13.59 -4.88 -7.80
N ILE A 44 -12.51 -5.65 -8.02
CA ILE A 44 -11.94 -5.98 -9.33
C ILE A 44 -11.99 -7.48 -9.60
N SER A 45 -12.04 -7.86 -10.87
CA SER A 45 -12.00 -9.28 -11.25
C SER A 45 -10.58 -9.84 -11.09
N LEU A 46 -10.42 -10.96 -10.39
CA LEU A 46 -9.16 -11.71 -10.32
C LEU A 46 -9.00 -12.69 -11.49
N LYS A 47 -9.90 -12.68 -12.48
CA LYS A 47 -9.79 -13.55 -13.65
C LYS A 47 -8.59 -13.14 -14.49
N ARG A 48 -7.79 -14.13 -14.91
CA ARG A 48 -6.67 -13.91 -15.82
C ARG A 48 -7.18 -13.31 -17.15
N ASN A 49 -6.70 -12.12 -17.50
CA ASN A 49 -6.96 -11.50 -18.80
C ASN A 49 -5.80 -11.80 -19.75
N MET A 50 -5.99 -12.77 -20.66
CA MET A 50 -4.98 -13.14 -21.67
C MET A 50 -4.77 -12.08 -22.75
N LYS A 51 -5.67 -11.10 -22.86
CA LYS A 51 -5.59 -9.97 -23.81
C LYS A 51 -5.18 -8.67 -23.13
N ALA A 52 -4.71 -8.72 -21.88
CA ALA A 52 -4.21 -7.54 -21.21
C ALA A 52 -3.00 -6.99 -21.97
N VAL A 53 -2.99 -5.68 -22.22
CA VAL A 53 -1.80 -5.01 -22.75
C VAL A 53 -0.74 -5.06 -21.67
N LEU A 54 0.34 -5.80 -21.91
CA LEU A 54 1.50 -5.82 -21.04
C LEU A 54 2.26 -4.51 -21.25
N ASN A 55 2.37 -3.71 -20.19
CA ASN A 55 3.20 -2.52 -20.20
C ASN A 55 4.48 -2.81 -19.41
N ASP A 56 5.56 -3.12 -20.12
CA ASP A 56 6.89 -3.38 -19.54
C ASP A 56 7.64 -2.09 -19.17
N SER A 57 7.02 -0.92 -19.37
CA SER A 57 7.56 0.38 -18.97
C SER A 57 6.56 1.10 -18.05
N PRO A 58 6.35 0.61 -16.81
CA PRO A 58 5.55 1.32 -15.84
C PRO A 58 6.20 2.67 -15.51
N LEU A 59 5.38 3.66 -15.14
CA LEU A 59 5.86 4.92 -14.60
C LEU A 59 6.83 4.63 -13.44
N GLN A 60 8.09 5.02 -13.60
CA GLN A 60 9.05 4.95 -12.50
C GLN A 60 8.70 6.02 -11.49
N ILE A 61 8.08 5.61 -10.39
CA ILE A 61 7.92 6.46 -9.21
C ILE A 61 9.30 6.52 -8.53
N ILE A 62 10.11 7.50 -8.93
CA ILE A 62 11.44 7.74 -8.35
C ILE A 62 11.23 8.52 -7.05
N GLY A 63 11.08 7.80 -5.94
CA GLY A 63 11.13 8.36 -4.58
C GLY A 63 12.57 8.61 -4.14
N SER A 64 12.77 9.44 -3.10
CA SER A 64 14.11 9.82 -2.63
C SER A 64 14.92 8.63 -2.11
N ARG A 65 14.39 7.91 -1.12
CA ARG A 65 14.95 6.65 -0.61
C ARG A 65 13.82 5.67 -0.39
N THR A 66 13.97 4.45 -0.87
CA THR A 66 13.09 3.36 -0.48
C THR A 66 13.21 3.10 1.02
N GLU A 67 12.20 2.48 1.63
CA GLU A 67 12.27 2.07 3.05
C GLU A 67 13.52 1.23 3.31
N LEU A 68 13.84 0.31 2.38
CA LEU A 68 15.02 -0.54 2.45
C LEU A 68 16.33 0.27 2.45
N GLU A 69 16.47 1.22 1.51
CA GLU A 69 17.64 2.10 1.47
C GLU A 69 17.77 2.95 2.73
N ARG A 70 16.66 3.46 3.26
CA ARG A 70 16.66 4.24 4.51
C ARG A 70 17.14 3.40 5.69
N ARG A 71 16.67 2.16 5.81
CA ARG A 71 17.02 1.24 6.89
C ARG A 71 18.46 0.75 6.80
N LEU A 72 18.94 0.42 5.60
CA LEU A 72 20.34 0.07 5.37
C LEU A 72 21.30 1.21 5.74
N LEU A 73 20.94 2.46 5.42
CA LEU A 73 21.75 3.63 5.75
C LEU A 73 21.64 4.09 7.22
N ALA A 74 20.69 3.55 7.99
CA ALA A 74 20.51 3.90 9.40
C ALA A 74 21.57 3.27 10.32
N ASN A 75 22.45 2.41 9.78
CA ASN A 75 23.51 1.70 10.52
C ASN A 75 23.00 1.08 11.84
N THR A 76 21.81 0.49 11.80
CA THR A 76 21.14 -0.06 12.98
C THR A 76 20.71 -1.49 12.68
N CYS A 77 21.06 -2.43 13.56
CA CYS A 77 20.62 -3.81 13.46
C CYS A 77 19.12 -3.91 13.72
N GLU A 78 18.36 -4.44 12.76
CA GLU A 78 16.90 -4.57 12.86
C GLU A 78 16.44 -5.62 13.89
N LEU A 79 17.32 -6.56 14.26
CA LEU A 79 17.03 -7.60 15.26
C LEU A 79 17.27 -7.13 16.69
N PHE A 80 18.34 -6.37 16.91
CA PHE A 80 18.83 -6.04 18.25
C PHE A 80 18.90 -4.52 18.54
N GLY A 81 18.68 -3.67 17.54
CA GLY A 81 18.81 -2.21 17.66
C GLY A 81 20.23 -1.69 17.83
N SER A 82 21.25 -2.56 17.81
CA SER A 82 22.66 -2.17 17.98
C SER A 82 23.18 -1.38 16.78
N GLN A 83 24.06 -0.41 17.04
CA GLN A 83 24.82 0.33 16.03
C GLN A 83 26.29 -0.12 15.93
N GLU A 84 26.69 -1.09 16.75
CA GLU A 84 28.04 -1.63 16.80
C GLU A 84 28.17 -2.90 15.94
N ASN A 85 29.23 -2.99 15.13
CA ASN A 85 29.57 -4.16 14.32
C ASN A 85 28.41 -4.68 13.44
N VAL A 86 27.59 -3.77 12.90
CA VAL A 86 26.43 -4.10 12.06
C VAL A 86 26.89 -4.71 10.72
N GLN A 87 26.31 -5.85 10.35
CA GLN A 87 26.57 -6.56 9.10
C GLN A 87 25.28 -6.77 8.31
N VAL A 88 25.36 -6.69 6.98
CA VAL A 88 24.22 -6.89 6.08
C VAL A 88 24.16 -8.35 5.64
N HIS A 89 23.03 -9.01 5.88
CA HIS A 89 22.78 -10.39 5.48
C HIS A 89 21.53 -10.46 4.59
N HIS A 90 21.61 -11.21 3.49
CA HIS A 90 20.42 -11.57 2.71
C HIS A 90 19.67 -12.71 3.40
N VAL A 91 18.47 -12.42 3.87
CA VAL A 91 17.56 -13.42 4.45
C VAL A 91 16.73 -14.01 3.31
N ARG A 92 16.72 -15.34 3.16
CA ARG A 92 15.74 -16.00 2.29
C ARG A 92 14.40 -16.06 3.01
N GLY A 93 13.34 -15.59 2.35
CA GLY A 93 11.96 -15.83 2.78
C GLY A 93 11.56 -17.28 2.48
N ALA A 94 10.81 -17.89 3.39
CA ALA A 94 10.15 -19.19 3.21
C ALA A 94 8.89 -19.05 2.34
#